data_AF-A0A934UWQ7-F1
#
_entry.id   AF-A0A934UWQ7-F1
#
_cell.length_a   1.000
_cell.length_b   1.000
_cell.length_c   1.000
_cell.angle_alpha   90.00
_cell.angle_beta   90.00
_cell.angle_gamma   90.00
#
_symmetry.space_group_name_H-M   'P 1'
#
loop_
_entity.id
_entity.type
_entity.pdbx_description
1 polymer ?
#
loop_
_entity_poly.entity_id
_entity_poly.type
_entity_poly.pdbx_seq_one_letter_code
_entity_poly.pdbx_strand_id
1 'polypeptide(L)'
;MKSVRRIGAVLATFGLAAALVSCSGGQSVADACKITNDQMESVVTKSQSNVNAELQKATQGEDADIKGAFEPVTKAIKDAQTKVTNEEVKKPLDTFAKEYNSFIDSVEGVDFKQFADLKNLDPTDPNAMEKAKAVQETAQKLQKDMTDHATKIQDAGNKLTEVCKTK
;
A
#
# COMPACT_ATOMS: atom_id res chain seq x y z
N MET A 1 -14.47 40.14 3.54
CA MET A 1 -13.32 39.72 2.72
C MET A 1 -13.78 38.55 1.85
N LYS A 2 -13.65 38.67 0.53
CA LYS A 2 -14.03 37.65 -0.47
C LYS A 2 -12.81 36.75 -0.73
N SER A 3 -12.93 35.46 -0.46
CA SER A 3 -12.03 34.42 -0.98
C SER A 3 -12.92 33.42 -1.72
N VAL A 4 -13.29 33.70 -2.97
CA VAL A 4 -12.62 33.23 -4.20
C VAL A 4 -12.48 31.70 -4.23
N ARG A 5 -13.47 31.09 -4.88
CA ARG A 5 -13.49 29.77 -5.49
C ARG A 5 -12.24 29.53 -6.36
N ARG A 6 -11.44 28.51 -6.04
CA ARG A 6 -10.55 27.71 -6.94
C ARG A 6 -10.30 26.42 -6.15
N ILE A 7 -10.75 25.22 -6.54
CA ILE A 7 -10.38 24.39 -7.69
C ILE A 7 -11.62 23.48 -7.88
N GLY A 8 -12.31 23.45 -9.01
CA GLY A 8 -11.78 23.36 -10.36
C GLY A 8 -12.03 21.93 -10.84
N ALA A 9 -13.21 21.72 -11.41
CA ALA A 9 -13.67 20.46 -11.98
C ALA A 9 -12.60 19.84 -12.90
N VAL A 10 -12.16 18.62 -12.59
CA VAL A 10 -11.55 17.75 -13.59
C VAL A 10 -12.71 17.07 -14.31
N LEU A 11 -13.16 17.72 -15.37
CA LEU A 11 -14.05 17.14 -16.37
C LEU A 11 -13.34 15.91 -16.96
N ALA A 12 -13.98 14.76 -16.82
CA ALA A 12 -13.70 13.56 -17.58
C ALA A 12 -13.99 13.81 -19.07
N THR A 13 -13.05 14.42 -19.78
CA THR A 13 -13.03 14.38 -21.24
C THR A 13 -12.28 13.12 -21.66
N PHE A 14 -13.04 12.01 -21.76
CA PHE A 14 -12.66 10.85 -22.55
C PHE A 14 -12.62 11.27 -24.02
N GLY A 15 -11.56 11.97 -24.42
CA GLY A 15 -11.27 12.28 -25.81
C GLY A 15 -10.76 11.01 -26.48
N LEU A 16 -11.60 10.44 -27.37
CA LEU A 16 -11.23 9.34 -28.26
C LEU A 16 -9.98 9.70 -29.07
N ALA A 17 -8.81 9.27 -28.61
CA ALA A 17 -7.60 9.12 -29.41
C ALA A 17 -7.37 7.62 -29.70
N ALA A 18 -8.43 6.94 -30.15
CA ALA A 18 -8.39 5.55 -30.61
C ALA A 18 -8.05 5.46 -32.11
N ALA A 19 -7.05 6.21 -32.57
CA ALA A 19 -6.62 6.14 -33.95
C ALA A 19 -5.09 6.11 -34.02
N LEU A 20 -4.58 4.98 -34.52
CA LEU A 20 -3.23 4.77 -35.05
C LEU A 20 -2.17 4.20 -34.09
N VAL A 21 -2.43 3.04 -33.50
CA VAL A 21 -1.38 2.01 -33.38
C VAL A 21 -1.98 0.64 -33.69
N SER A 22 -1.84 0.27 -34.95
CA SER A 22 -1.97 -1.08 -35.48
C SER A 22 -0.91 -2.03 -34.91
N CYS A 23 -1.30 -3.31 -34.78
CA CYS A 23 -0.48 -4.54 -34.72
C CYS A 23 0.03 -5.06 -33.36
N SER A 24 -0.88 -5.51 -32.50
CA SER A 24 -0.97 -6.89 -31.98
C SER A 24 -2.22 -6.94 -31.07
N GLY A 25 -3.02 -8.01 -31.10
CA GLY A 25 -4.34 -8.07 -30.43
C GLY A 25 -4.29 -8.11 -28.89
N GLY A 26 -3.62 -7.14 -28.25
CA GLY A 26 -3.53 -7.00 -26.80
C GLY A 26 -4.50 -5.97 -26.22
N GLN A 27 -4.75 -6.07 -24.92
CA GLN A 27 -5.54 -5.12 -24.12
C GLN A 27 -5.02 -3.68 -24.29
N SER A 28 -5.94 -2.72 -24.46
CA SER A 28 -5.58 -1.31 -24.55
C SER A 28 -5.06 -0.77 -23.21
N VAL A 29 -4.25 0.29 -23.22
CA VAL A 29 -3.78 0.94 -21.99
C VAL A 29 -4.97 1.44 -21.15
N ALA A 30 -5.98 2.02 -21.80
CA ALA A 30 -7.18 2.52 -21.11
C ALA A 30 -7.95 1.40 -20.40
N ASP A 31 -8.15 0.25 -21.05
CA ASP A 31 -8.82 -0.90 -20.44
C ASP A 31 -8.01 -1.49 -19.28
N ALA A 32 -6.69 -1.61 -19.46
CA ALA A 32 -5.77 -2.08 -18.42
C ALA A 32 -5.78 -1.15 -17.18
N CYS A 33 -5.75 0.16 -17.40
CA CYS A 33 -5.83 1.17 -16.36
C CYS A 33 -7.19 1.16 -15.66
N LYS A 34 -8.29 0.99 -16.40
CA LYS A 34 -9.62 0.86 -15.82
C LYS A 34 -9.70 -0.35 -14.89
N ILE A 35 -9.23 -1.52 -15.33
CA ILE A 35 -9.18 -2.73 -14.49
C ILE A 35 -8.39 -2.48 -13.21
N THR A 36 -7.23 -1.83 -13.32
CA THR A 36 -6.37 -1.52 -12.18
C THR A 36 -7.09 -0.61 -11.18
N ASN A 37 -7.72 0.47 -11.64
CA ASN A 37 -8.45 1.41 -10.79
C ASN A 37 -9.67 0.76 -10.14
N ASP A 38 -10.47 0.01 -10.91
CA ASP A 38 -11.67 -0.68 -10.42
C ASP A 38 -11.30 -1.67 -9.29
N GLN A 39 -10.18 -2.37 -9.42
CA GLN A 39 -9.69 -3.25 -8.35
C GLN A 39 -9.23 -2.44 -7.14
N MET A 40 -8.40 -1.40 -7.31
CA MET A 40 -7.81 -0.64 -6.20
C MET A 40 -8.81 0.19 -5.39
N GLU A 41 -9.81 0.80 -6.03
CA GLU A 41 -10.85 1.57 -5.31
C GLU A 41 -11.67 0.68 -4.36
N SER A 42 -11.92 -0.58 -4.76
CA SER A 42 -12.76 -1.51 -3.99
C SER A 42 -12.16 -1.93 -2.64
N VAL A 43 -10.85 -1.75 -2.46
CA VAL A 43 -10.07 -2.30 -1.33
C VAL A 43 -9.52 -1.26 -0.38
N VAL A 44 -9.14 -0.08 -0.85
CA VAL A 44 -8.54 0.96 0.01
C VAL A 44 -9.43 1.27 1.22
N THR A 45 -10.73 1.39 1.00
CA THR A 45 -11.69 1.70 2.09
C THR A 45 -11.83 0.57 3.10
N LYS A 46 -11.78 -0.69 2.65
CA LYS A 46 -11.95 -1.86 3.53
C LYS A 46 -10.69 -2.15 4.35
N SER A 47 -9.52 -1.98 3.74
CA SER A 47 -8.26 -2.34 4.39
C SER A 47 -7.80 -1.36 5.45
N GLN A 48 -8.10 -0.05 5.31
CA GLN A 48 -7.74 0.91 6.37
C GLN A 48 -8.38 0.58 7.72
N SER A 49 -9.64 0.14 7.72
CA SER A 49 -10.34 -0.23 8.96
C SER A 49 -9.74 -1.48 9.60
N ASN A 50 -9.44 -2.51 8.80
CA ASN A 50 -8.91 -3.78 9.31
C ASN A 50 -7.48 -3.61 9.85
N VAL A 51 -6.62 -2.90 9.13
CA VAL A 51 -5.23 -2.67 9.54
C VAL A 51 -5.18 -1.90 10.86
N ASN A 52 -6.00 -0.86 11.02
CA ASN A 52 -6.04 -0.10 12.26
C ASN A 52 -6.56 -0.93 13.45
N ALA A 53 -7.49 -1.85 13.23
CA ALA A 53 -8.01 -2.72 14.27
C ALA A 53 -6.95 -3.73 14.73
N GLU A 54 -6.28 -4.40 13.79
CA GLU A 54 -5.25 -5.39 14.11
C GLU A 54 -4.00 -4.73 14.72
N LEU A 55 -3.60 -3.55 14.24
CA LEU A 55 -2.49 -2.81 14.85
C LEU A 55 -2.80 -2.42 16.32
N GLN A 56 -4.05 -2.04 16.60
CA GLN A 56 -4.47 -1.75 17.98
C GLN A 56 -4.37 -2.98 18.87
N LYS A 57 -4.86 -4.14 18.43
CA LYS A 57 -4.71 -5.42 19.15
C LYS A 57 -3.23 -5.73 19.42
N ALA A 58 -2.39 -5.61 18.39
CA ALA A 58 -0.96 -5.87 18.48
C ALA A 58 -0.29 -5.00 19.56
N THR A 59 -0.60 -3.69 19.60
CA THR A 59 -0.06 -2.77 20.61
C THR A 59 -0.64 -2.96 22.03
N GLN A 60 -1.76 -3.69 22.15
CA GLN A 60 -2.37 -4.08 23.41
C GLN A 60 -1.85 -5.44 23.91
N GLY A 61 -1.01 -6.11 23.12
CA GLY A 61 -0.49 -7.45 23.44
C GLY A 61 -1.48 -8.58 23.12
N GLU A 62 -2.57 -8.26 22.42
CA GLU A 62 -3.50 -9.25 21.90
C GLU A 62 -2.95 -9.86 20.61
N ASP A 63 -3.34 -11.10 20.32
CA ASP A 63 -3.01 -11.73 19.04
C ASP A 63 -3.68 -10.94 17.90
N ALA A 64 -2.86 -10.45 16.99
CA ALA A 64 -3.27 -9.63 15.86
C ALA A 64 -2.92 -10.33 14.55
N ASP A 65 -3.84 -10.32 13.60
CA ASP A 65 -3.64 -10.84 12.25
C ASP A 65 -3.33 -9.70 11.28
N ILE A 66 -2.15 -9.11 11.45
CA ILE A 66 -1.71 -7.98 10.62
C ILE A 66 -1.67 -8.37 9.14
N LYS A 67 -1.27 -9.61 8.82
CA LYS A 67 -1.24 -10.14 7.46
C LYS A 67 -2.65 -10.24 6.86
N GLY A 68 -3.58 -10.83 7.60
CA GLY A 68 -4.99 -10.93 7.22
C GLY A 68 -5.64 -9.56 6.99
N ALA A 69 -5.22 -8.53 7.72
CA ALA A 69 -5.69 -7.17 7.49
C ALA A 69 -5.32 -6.60 6.11
N PHE A 70 -4.19 -7.04 5.54
CA PHE A 70 -3.73 -6.64 4.21
C PHE A 70 -4.20 -7.56 3.07
N GLU A 71 -4.71 -8.76 3.38
CA GLU A 71 -5.20 -9.73 2.38
C GLU A 71 -6.16 -9.15 1.34
N PRO A 72 -7.13 -8.28 1.69
CA PRO A 72 -8.00 -7.71 0.69
C PRO A 72 -7.21 -6.96 -0.39
N VAL A 73 -6.25 -6.10 0.02
CA VAL A 73 -5.45 -5.30 -0.93
C VAL A 73 -4.56 -6.20 -1.78
N THR A 74 -3.85 -7.15 -1.17
CA THR A 74 -2.95 -8.05 -1.92
C THR A 74 -3.73 -8.90 -2.91
N LYS A 75 -4.93 -9.36 -2.55
CA LYS A 75 -5.82 -10.07 -3.47
C LYS A 75 -6.25 -9.19 -4.63
N ALA A 76 -6.66 -7.94 -4.39
CA ALA A 76 -7.06 -7.03 -5.46
C ALA A 76 -5.90 -6.67 -6.40
N ILE A 77 -4.70 -6.46 -5.86
CA ILE A 77 -3.47 -6.26 -6.65
C ILE A 77 -3.23 -7.50 -7.54
N LYS A 78 -3.29 -8.70 -6.97
CA LYS A 78 -3.10 -9.96 -7.72
C LYS A 78 -4.19 -10.16 -8.78
N ASP A 79 -5.44 -9.86 -8.46
CA ASP A 79 -6.56 -9.92 -9.40
C ASP A 79 -6.37 -8.91 -10.54
N ALA A 80 -5.79 -7.73 -10.28
CA ALA A 80 -5.39 -6.79 -11.33
C ALA A 80 -4.22 -7.34 -12.17
N GLN A 81 -3.16 -7.86 -11.55
CA GLN A 81 -1.98 -8.41 -12.26
C GLN A 81 -2.31 -9.57 -13.21
N THR A 82 -3.33 -10.36 -12.88
CA THR A 82 -3.80 -11.49 -13.71
C THR A 82 -4.67 -11.02 -14.89
N LYS A 83 -5.39 -9.90 -14.74
CA LYS A 83 -6.28 -9.34 -15.78
C LYS A 83 -5.60 -8.31 -16.67
N VAL A 84 -4.53 -7.67 -16.19
CA VAL A 84 -3.75 -6.70 -16.95
C VAL A 84 -2.71 -7.43 -17.80
N THR A 85 -2.91 -7.40 -19.11
CA THR A 85 -2.00 -7.99 -20.10
C THR A 85 -1.25 -6.95 -20.92
N ASN A 86 -1.61 -5.67 -20.79
CA ASN A 86 -0.90 -4.59 -21.44
C ASN A 86 0.44 -4.33 -20.73
N GLU A 87 1.56 -4.56 -21.40
CA GLU A 87 2.91 -4.46 -20.80
C GLU A 87 3.25 -3.07 -20.24
N GLU A 88 2.72 -1.99 -20.84
CA GLU A 88 2.97 -0.62 -20.36
C GLU A 88 2.35 -0.38 -18.97
N VAL A 89 1.17 -0.98 -18.71
CA VAL A 89 0.49 -0.92 -17.40
C VAL A 89 0.97 -2.04 -16.47
N LYS A 90 1.25 -3.22 -17.02
CA LYS A 90 1.64 -4.41 -16.27
C LYS A 90 2.94 -4.21 -15.51
N LYS A 91 3.96 -3.64 -16.14
CA LYS A 91 5.27 -3.42 -15.51
C LYS A 91 5.23 -2.51 -14.27
N PRO A 92 4.60 -1.31 -14.30
CA PRO A 92 4.45 -0.50 -13.09
C PRO A 92 3.50 -1.15 -12.07
N LEU A 93 2.46 -1.87 -12.50
CA LEU A 93 1.58 -2.62 -11.59
C LEU A 93 2.34 -3.73 -10.86
N ASP A 94 3.18 -4.49 -11.55
CA ASP A 94 4.01 -5.55 -10.96
C ASP A 94 5.05 -4.97 -9.99
N THR A 95 5.60 -3.79 -10.31
CA THR A 95 6.49 -3.05 -9.41
C THR A 95 5.75 -2.63 -8.15
N PHE A 96 4.56 -2.04 -8.29
CA PHE A 96 3.72 -1.66 -7.16
C PHE A 96 3.39 -2.88 -6.28
N ALA A 97 2.96 -3.98 -6.90
CA ALA A 97 2.64 -5.22 -6.21
C ALA A 97 3.83 -5.76 -5.38
N LYS A 98 5.02 -5.73 -5.97
CA LYS A 98 6.25 -6.16 -5.30
C LYS A 98 6.58 -5.29 -4.08
N GLU A 99 6.56 -3.97 -4.24
CA GLU A 99 6.87 -3.05 -3.13
C GLU A 99 5.80 -3.15 -2.02
N TYR A 100 4.52 -3.33 -2.38
CA TYR A 100 3.45 -3.53 -1.42
C TYR A 100 3.59 -4.84 -0.63
N ASN A 101 3.94 -5.95 -1.29
CA ASN A 101 4.20 -7.21 -0.58
C ASN A 101 5.45 -7.11 0.30
N SER A 102 6.50 -6.43 -0.17
CA SER A 102 7.72 -6.20 0.63
C SER A 102 7.42 -5.39 1.89
N PHE A 103 6.48 -4.43 1.81
CA PHE A 103 5.98 -3.71 2.96
C PHE A 103 5.27 -4.62 3.95
N ILE A 104 4.38 -5.49 3.48
CA ILE A 104 3.67 -6.45 4.35
C ILE A 104 4.66 -7.38 5.04
N ASP A 105 5.63 -7.93 4.31
CA ASP A 105 6.66 -8.81 4.86
C ASP A 105 7.49 -8.08 5.95
N SER A 106 7.82 -6.80 5.74
CA SER A 106 8.51 -5.97 6.75
C SER A 106 7.68 -5.79 8.02
N VAL A 107 6.36 -5.61 7.89
CA VAL A 107 5.47 -5.44 9.05
C VAL A 107 5.21 -6.77 9.76
N GLU A 108 5.02 -7.87 9.02
CA GLU A 108 4.83 -9.22 9.58
C GLU A 108 6.08 -9.71 10.35
N GLY A 109 7.27 -9.30 9.92
CA GLY A 109 8.51 -9.59 10.62
C GLY A 109 8.70 -8.87 11.96
N VAL A 110 7.79 -7.96 12.34
CA VAL A 110 7.84 -7.25 13.62
C VAL A 110 7.12 -8.04 14.69
N ASP A 111 7.84 -8.41 15.74
CA ASP A 111 7.21 -8.93 16.96
C ASP A 111 6.57 -7.78 17.73
N PHE A 112 5.29 -7.50 17.48
CA PHE A 112 4.58 -6.42 18.16
C PHE A 112 4.36 -6.68 19.66
N LYS A 113 4.50 -7.93 20.14
CA LYS A 113 4.33 -8.26 21.56
C LYS A 113 5.36 -7.57 22.43
N GLN A 114 6.58 -7.35 21.92
CA GLN A 114 7.63 -6.62 22.64
C GLN A 114 7.19 -5.20 23.05
N PHE A 115 6.33 -4.55 22.26
CA PHE A 115 5.82 -3.21 22.58
C PHE A 115 4.79 -3.24 23.73
N ALA A 116 4.02 -4.32 23.83
CA ALA A 116 3.09 -4.53 24.93
C ALA A 116 3.85 -4.89 26.22
N ASP A 117 4.89 -5.72 26.13
CA ASP A 117 5.74 -6.10 27.25
C ASP A 117 6.43 -4.90 27.91
N LEU A 118 6.75 -3.87 27.11
CA LEU A 118 7.31 -2.60 27.60
C LEU A 118 6.35 -1.82 28.51
N LYS A 119 5.03 -1.98 28.35
CA LYS A 119 4.05 -1.35 29.24
C LYS A 119 4.01 -2.02 30.61
N ASN A 120 4.41 -3.29 30.68
CA ASN A 120 4.42 -4.10 31.89
C ASN A 120 5.84 -4.28 32.46
N LEU A 121 6.77 -3.42 32.03
CA LEU A 121 8.18 -3.56 32.35
C LEU A 121 8.41 -3.27 33.84
N ASP A 122 8.87 -4.27 34.58
CA ASP A 122 9.22 -4.13 35.98
C ASP A 122 10.56 -3.39 36.10
N PRO A 123 10.62 -2.20 36.74
CA PRO A 123 11.87 -1.46 36.90
C PRO A 123 12.90 -2.17 37.78
N THR A 124 12.51 -3.24 38.48
CA THR A 124 13.42 -4.12 39.23
C THR A 124 13.93 -5.31 38.42
N ASP A 125 13.42 -5.55 37.20
CA ASP A 125 13.95 -6.56 36.28
C ASP A 125 15.36 -6.14 35.82
N PRO A 126 16.41 -6.94 36.08
CA PRO A 126 17.76 -6.62 35.63
C PRO A 126 17.89 -6.49 34.10
N ASN A 127 16.93 -7.02 33.32
CA ASN A 127 16.90 -6.96 31.86
C ASN A 127 15.99 -5.85 31.31
N ALA A 128 15.37 -5.04 32.17
CA ALA A 128 14.45 -3.96 31.79
C ALA A 128 15.04 -3.01 30.72
N MET A 129 16.29 -2.58 30.93
CA MET A 129 16.96 -1.64 30.02
C MET A 129 17.29 -2.26 28.65
N GLU A 130 17.64 -3.55 28.61
CA GLU A 130 17.93 -4.26 27.36
C GLU A 130 16.65 -4.44 26.54
N LYS A 131 15.55 -4.86 27.18
CA LYS A 131 14.23 -4.95 26.53
C LYS A 131 13.79 -3.60 25.96
N ALA A 132 13.90 -2.52 26.74
CA ALA A 132 13.55 -1.18 26.29
C ALA A 132 14.37 -0.76 25.05
N LYS A 133 15.68 -1.07 25.04
CA LYS A 133 16.56 -0.79 23.91
C LYS A 133 16.19 -1.60 22.67
N ALA A 134 15.91 -2.89 22.80
CA ALA A 134 15.50 -3.75 21.70
C ALA A 134 14.21 -3.25 21.04
N VAL A 135 13.23 -2.83 21.83
CA VAL A 135 11.99 -2.25 21.28
C VAL A 135 12.26 -0.90 20.61
N GLN A 136 13.11 -0.06 21.20
CA GLN A 136 13.49 1.21 20.57
C GLN A 136 14.16 0.98 19.20
N GLU A 137 15.08 0.03 19.10
CA GLU A 137 15.74 -0.34 17.84
C GLU A 137 14.72 -0.89 16.82
N THR A 138 13.81 -1.77 17.26
CA THR A 138 12.72 -2.28 16.41
C THR A 138 11.81 -1.15 15.93
N ALA A 139 11.43 -0.22 16.81
CA ALA A 139 10.59 0.92 16.47
C ALA A 139 11.25 1.84 15.42
N GLN A 140 12.55 2.13 15.61
CA GLN A 140 13.32 2.94 14.65
C GLN A 140 13.46 2.25 13.30
N LYS A 141 13.72 0.94 13.30
CA LYS A 141 13.80 0.15 12.08
C LYS A 141 12.46 0.11 11.36
N LEU A 142 11.36 -0.17 12.07
CA LEU A 142 10.01 -0.18 11.51
C LEU A 142 9.65 1.19 10.93
N GLN A 143 9.95 2.29 11.63
CA GLN A 143 9.70 3.64 11.11
C GLN A 143 10.47 3.92 9.81
N LYS A 144 11.73 3.49 9.75
CA LYS A 144 12.56 3.62 8.55
C LYS A 144 11.99 2.77 7.41
N ASP A 145 11.73 1.48 7.66
CA ASP A 145 11.19 0.54 6.67
C ASP A 145 9.83 1.03 6.15
N MET A 146 8.95 1.53 7.03
CA MET A 146 7.69 2.16 6.65
C MET A 146 7.88 3.37 5.73
N THR A 147 8.84 4.24 6.03
CA THR A 147 9.12 5.44 5.23
C THR A 147 9.66 5.04 3.86
N ASP A 148 10.65 4.14 3.83
CA ASP A 148 11.28 3.66 2.60
C ASP A 148 10.24 2.96 1.71
N HIS A 149 9.40 2.11 2.28
CA HIS A 149 8.31 1.44 1.55
C HIS A 149 7.24 2.43 1.09
N ALA A 150 6.84 3.40 1.91
CA ALA A 150 5.87 4.42 1.52
C ALA A 150 6.36 5.21 0.29
N THR A 151 7.64 5.60 0.26
CA THR A 151 8.24 6.26 -0.90
C THR A 151 8.22 5.36 -2.14
N LYS A 152 8.65 4.09 -2.02
CA LYS A 152 8.68 3.17 -3.17
C LYS A 152 7.29 2.84 -3.71
N ILE A 153 6.32 2.61 -2.82
CA ILE A 153 4.91 2.37 -3.18
C ILE A 153 4.34 3.62 -3.85
N GLN A 154 4.61 4.81 -3.30
CA GLN A 154 4.18 6.08 -3.90
C GLN A 154 4.79 6.30 -5.28
N ASP A 155 6.09 6.06 -5.45
CA ASP A 155 6.78 6.17 -6.74
C ASP A 155 6.23 5.17 -7.77
N ALA A 156 5.98 3.92 -7.35
CA ALA A 156 5.36 2.92 -8.21
C ALA A 156 3.92 3.31 -8.60
N GLY A 157 3.14 3.82 -7.65
CA GLY A 157 1.78 4.32 -7.87
C GLY A 157 1.74 5.55 -8.78
N ASN A 158 2.72 6.45 -8.65
CA ASN A 158 2.88 7.61 -9.53
C ASN A 158 3.16 7.18 -10.97
N LYS A 159 4.10 6.24 -11.17
CA LYS A 159 4.40 5.70 -12.51
C LYS A 159 3.17 5.04 -13.14
N LEU A 160 2.43 4.26 -12.36
CA LEU A 160 1.17 3.65 -12.81
C LEU A 160 0.15 4.72 -13.21
N THR A 161 0.02 5.77 -12.40
CA THR A 161 -0.88 6.91 -12.65
C THR A 161 -0.46 7.70 -13.90
N GLU A 162 0.83 7.91 -14.13
CA GLU A 162 1.35 8.62 -15.31
C GLU A 162 1.00 7.88 -16.59
N VAL A 163 1.21 6.55 -16.62
CA VAL A 163 0.80 5.69 -17.75
C VAL A 163 -0.71 5.79 -17.99
N CYS A 164 -1.51 5.79 -16.91
CA CYS A 164 -2.96 5.87 -17.01
C CYS A 164 -3.53 7.26 -17.31
N LYS A 165 -2.72 8.33 -17.26
CA LYS A 165 -3.13 9.70 -17.58
C LYS A 165 -2.71 10.16 -18.98
N THR A 166 -1.73 9.51 -19.59
CA THR A 166 -1.15 9.93 -20.89
C THR A 166 -1.89 9.36 -22.11
N LYS A 167 -2.96 8.59 -21.91
CA LYS A 167 -3.73 7.90 -22.94
C LYS A 167 -5.22 8.10 -22.71
#